data_AF-A0A7C3PS16-F1
#
_entry.id   AF-A0A7C3PS16-F1
#
_cell.length_a   1.000
_cell.length_b   1.000
_cell.length_c   1.000
_cell.angle_alpha   90.00
_cell.angle_beta   90.00
_cell.angle_gamma   90.00
#
_symmetry.space_group_name_H-M   'P 1'
#
loop_
_entity.id
_entity.type
_entity.pdbx_description
1 polymer ?
#
loop_
_entity_poly.entity_id
_entity_poly.type
_entity_poly.pdbx_seq_one_letter_code
_entity_poly.pdbx_strand_id
1 'polypeptide(L)'
;MDISFESIGRGLLGITTLTAILYLFSGNRRAISWKLVVSGILFQILFALLVLKVPFVQTGFEWVSKLFVKVLDFTREGSTFIFNGLMDTSSYGFIFAFQILPTIIFFSALTSLLFYFGIL
;
A
#
# COMPACT_ATOMS: atom_id res chain seq x y z
N MET A 1 -18.74 -2.38 -11.84
CA MET A 1 -18.94 -2.27 -10.38
C MET A 1 -20.08 -1.29 -10.18
N ASP A 2 -21.30 -1.82 -10.17
CA ASP A 2 -22.50 -0.99 -10.08
C ASP A 2 -22.60 -0.43 -8.67
N ILE A 3 -22.69 0.89 -8.58
CA ILE A 3 -22.86 1.59 -7.32
C ILE A 3 -24.33 1.37 -6.91
N SER A 4 -24.58 0.29 -6.16
CA SER A 4 -25.88 0.04 -5.56
C SER A 4 -26.02 0.81 -4.26
N PHE A 5 -27.22 1.26 -3.93
CA PHE A 5 -27.54 1.90 -2.64
C PHE A 5 -27.12 1.02 -1.46
N GLU A 6 -27.21 -0.31 -1.59
CA GLU A 6 -26.71 -1.22 -0.55
C GLU A 6 -25.19 -1.13 -0.36
N SER A 7 -24.43 -1.01 -1.45
CA SER A 7 -22.96 -0.93 -1.38
C SER A 7 -22.49 0.37 -0.72
N ILE A 8 -23.16 1.49 -1.02
CA ILE A 8 -22.90 2.78 -0.38
C ILE A 8 -23.28 2.71 1.10
N GLY A 9 -24.46 2.15 1.42
CA GLY A 9 -24.93 1.99 2.79
C GLY A 9 -23.96 1.19 3.66
N ARG A 10 -23.47 0.04 3.15
CA ARG A 10 -22.46 -0.78 3.82
C ARG A 10 -21.13 -0.03 4.01
N GLY A 11 -20.70 0.74 3.00
CA GLY A 11 -19.49 1.57 3.09
C GLY A 11 -19.58 2.66 4.16
N LEU A 12 -20.69 3.42 4.19
CA LEU A 12 -20.94 4.46 5.19
C LEU A 12 -21.04 3.90 6.61
N LEU A 13 -21.71 2.76 6.77
CA LEU A 13 -21.76 2.04 8.03
C LEU A 13 -20.34 1.65 8.49
N GLY A 14 -19.52 1.08 7.61
CA GLY A 14 -18.13 0.73 7.94
C GLY A 14 -17.31 1.92 8.42
N ILE A 15 -17.33 3.04 7.69
CA ILE A 15 -16.59 4.26 8.07
C ILE A 15 -17.08 4.80 9.42
N THR A 16 -18.40 4.81 9.63
CA THR A 16 -19.00 5.34 10.86
C THR A 16 -18.67 4.45 12.05
N THR A 17 -18.78 3.12 11.91
CA THR A 17 -18.46 2.16 12.96
C THR A 17 -16.98 2.22 13.35
N LEU A 18 -16.06 2.24 12.38
CA LEU A 18 -14.63 2.36 12.67
C LEU A 18 -14.30 3.69 13.36
N THR A 19 -14.89 4.79 12.90
CA THR A 19 -14.69 6.11 13.52
C THR A 19 -15.28 6.15 14.94
N ALA A 20 -16.42 5.50 15.18
CA ALA A 20 -17.02 5.38 16.51
C ALA A 20 -16.16 4.56 17.46
N ILE A 21 -15.57 3.44 16.99
CA ILE A 21 -14.62 2.65 17.78
C ILE A 21 -13.41 3.51 18.15
N LEU A 22 -12.80 4.22 17.19
CA LEU A 22 -11.68 5.13 17.46
C LEU A 22 -12.04 6.23 18.47
N TYR A 23 -13.26 6.78 18.40
CA TYR A 23 -13.76 7.75 19.36
C TYR A 23 -13.94 7.16 20.77
N LEU A 24 -14.47 5.93 20.88
CA LEU A 24 -14.69 5.26 22.16
C LEU A 24 -13.37 4.96 22.88
N PHE A 25 -12.36 4.51 22.15
CA PHE A 25 -11.02 4.20 22.68
C PHE A 25 -10.08 5.42 22.75
N SER A 26 -10.55 6.62 22.38
CA SER A 26 -9.75 7.84 22.49
C SER A 26 -9.55 8.26 23.95
N GLY A 27 -8.30 8.43 24.36
CA GLY A 27 -7.93 8.87 25.72
C GLY A 27 -8.36 10.30 26.07
N ASN A 28 -8.56 11.17 25.08
CA ASN A 28 -9.06 12.53 25.30
C ASN A 28 -10.05 12.96 24.20
N ARG A 29 -11.32 12.58 24.39
CA ARG A 29 -12.41 12.84 23.43
C ARG A 29 -12.67 14.33 23.17
N ARG A 30 -12.29 15.22 24.09
CA ARG A 30 -12.49 16.68 23.97
C ARG A 30 -11.41 17.34 23.11
N ALA A 31 -10.24 16.71 22.97
CA ALA A 31 -9.16 17.20 22.13
C ALA A 31 -9.32 16.78 20.65
N ILE A 32 -10.36 16.01 20.31
CA ILE A 32 -10.59 15.56 18.94
C ILE A 32 -11.07 16.73 18.09
N SER A 33 -10.26 17.10 17.09
CA SER A 33 -10.62 18.10 16.09
C SER A 33 -11.49 17.47 15.00
N TRP A 34 -12.82 17.58 15.15
CA TRP A 34 -13.78 17.04 14.17
C TRP A 34 -13.58 17.58 12.75
N LYS A 35 -13.08 18.80 12.60
CA LYS A 35 -12.69 19.37 11.30
C LYS A 35 -11.59 18.52 10.64
N LEU A 36 -10.58 18.09 11.41
CA LEU A 36 -9.48 17.26 10.89
C LEU A 36 -9.99 15.86 10.53
N VAL A 37 -10.79 15.24 11.41
CA VAL A 37 -11.37 13.90 11.17
C VAL A 37 -12.20 13.89 9.88
N VAL A 38 -13.15 14.83 9.74
CA VAL A 38 -13.99 14.91 8.54
C VAL A 38 -13.17 15.23 7.30
N SER A 39 -12.20 16.15 7.39
CA SER A 39 -11.32 16.46 6.26
C SER A 39 -10.49 15.25 5.83
N GLY A 40 -9.96 14.47 6.77
CA GLY A 40 -9.19 13.26 6.50
C GLY A 40 -10.03 12.19 5.81
N ILE A 41 -11.24 11.94 6.32
CA ILE A 41 -12.18 11.00 5.68
C ILE A 41 -12.54 11.46 4.26
N LEU A 42 -12.77 12.76 4.06
CA LEU A 42 -13.09 13.31 2.74
C LEU A 42 -11.90 13.16 1.79
N PHE A 43 -10.68 13.43 2.23
CA PHE A 43 -9.47 13.21 1.43
C PHE A 43 -9.27 11.73 1.08
N GLN A 44 -9.53 10.81 2.01
CA GLN A 44 -9.47 9.36 1.74
C GLN A 44 -10.47 8.93 0.67
N ILE A 45 -11.73 9.37 0.78
CA ILE A 45 -12.78 9.07 -0.21
C ILE A 45 -12.42 9.68 -1.57
N LEU A 46 -11.98 10.95 -1.58
CA LEU A 46 -11.57 11.64 -2.80
C LEU A 46 -10.42 10.89 -3.48
N PHE A 47 -9.38 10.54 -2.74
CA PHE A 47 -8.23 9.80 -3.27
C PHE A 47 -8.64 8.44 -3.83
N ALA A 48 -9.47 7.69 -3.10
CA ALA A 48 -10.00 6.41 -3.57
C ALA A 48 -10.80 6.56 -4.87
N LEU A 49 -11.67 7.57 -4.97
CA LEU A 49 -12.43 7.85 -6.20
C LEU A 49 -11.51 8.23 -7.36
N LEU A 50 -10.51 9.09 -7.12
CA LEU A 50 -9.54 9.46 -8.15
C LEU A 50 -8.81 8.23 -8.68
N VAL A 51 -8.24 7.40 -7.81
CA VAL A 51 -7.45 6.23 -8.23
C VAL A 51 -8.31 5.12 -8.85
N LEU A 52 -9.53 4.88 -8.35
CA LEU A 52 -10.37 3.74 -8.78
C LEU A 52 -11.36 4.06 -9.89
N LYS A 53 -11.74 5.34 -10.10
CA LYS A 53 -12.79 5.72 -11.05
C LYS A 53 -12.30 6.64 -12.17
N VAL A 54 -11.21 7.39 -11.99
CA VAL A 54 -10.71 8.31 -13.01
C VAL A 54 -9.66 7.59 -13.86
N PRO A 55 -9.94 7.26 -15.14
CA PRO A 55 -9.04 6.43 -15.96
C PRO A 55 -7.65 7.04 -16.15
N PHE A 56 -7.58 8.36 -16.26
CA PHE A 56 -6.31 9.09 -16.35
C PHE A 56 -5.44 8.89 -15.11
N VAL A 57 -6.02 9.00 -13.91
CA VAL A 57 -5.29 8.80 -12.65
C VAL A 57 -4.90 7.34 -12.50
N GLN A 58 -5.81 6.41 -12.80
CA GLN A 58 -5.53 4.98 -12.78
C GLN A 58 -4.33 4.63 -13.68
N THR A 59 -4.26 5.19 -14.89
CA THR A 59 -3.15 4.97 -15.83
C THR A 59 -1.82 5.48 -15.25
N GLY A 60 -1.83 6.66 -14.61
CA GLY A 60 -0.65 7.19 -13.91
C GLY A 60 -0.17 6.28 -12.77
N PHE A 61 -1.10 5.79 -11.95
CA PHE A 61 -0.79 4.82 -10.89
C PHE A 61 -0.27 3.49 -11.44
N GLU A 62 -0.85 2.98 -12.54
CA GLU A 62 -0.38 1.76 -13.19
C GLU A 62 1.05 1.91 -13.72
N TRP A 63 1.38 3.09 -14.27
CA TRP A 63 2.75 3.39 -14.68
C TRP A 63 3.72 3.36 -13.49
N VAL A 64 3.35 3.98 -12.37
CA VAL A 64 4.13 3.90 -11.12
C VAL A 64 4.26 2.45 -10.65
N SER A 65 3.17 1.68 -10.64
CA SER A 65 3.20 0.26 -10.26
C SER A 65 4.17 -0.55 -11.12
N LYS A 66 4.21 -0.31 -12.45
CA LYS A 66 5.17 -0.97 -13.35
C LYS A 66 6.62 -0.63 -13.02
N LEU A 67 6.90 0.60 -12.57
CA LEU A 67 8.23 0.98 -12.08
C LEU A 67 8.62 0.17 -10.84
N PHE A 68 7.71 0.02 -9.87
CA PHE A 68 7.95 -0.81 -8.68
C PHE A 68 8.15 -2.29 -9.02
N VAL A 69 7.36 -2.84 -9.94
CA VAL A 69 7.54 -4.22 -10.42
C VAL A 69 8.92 -4.42 -11.03
N LYS A 70 9.40 -3.47 -11.84
CA LYS A 70 10.75 -3.54 -12.42
C LYS A 70 11.85 -3.54 -11.35
N VAL A 71 11.65 -2.82 -10.25
CA VAL A 71 12.58 -2.84 -9.10
C VAL A 71 12.56 -4.19 -8.39
N LEU A 72 11.39 -4.83 -8.27
CA LEU A 72 11.27 -6.20 -7.75
C LEU A 72 12.00 -7.20 -8.65
N ASP A 73 11.94 -7.03 -9.98
CA ASP A 73 12.67 -7.90 -10.91
C ASP A 73 14.19 -7.83 -10.69
N PHE A 74 14.75 -6.63 -10.48
CA PHE A 74 16.18 -6.48 -10.13
C PHE A 74 16.54 -7.19 -8.83
N THR A 75 15.65 -7.14 -7.84
CA THR A 75 15.82 -7.87 -6.58
C THR A 75 15.83 -9.38 -6.83
N ARG A 76 14.92 -9.87 -7.68
CA ARG A 76 14.82 -11.30 -8.03
C ARG A 76 16.07 -11.81 -8.73
N GLU A 77 16.61 -11.04 -9.67
CA GLU A 77 17.87 -11.36 -10.34
C GLU A 77 19.05 -11.43 -9.34
N GLY A 78 19.18 -10.42 -8.46
CA GLY A 78 20.21 -10.44 -7.42
C GLY A 78 20.06 -11.60 -6.43
N SER A 79 18.83 -11.96 -6.08
CA SER A 79 18.55 -13.09 -5.19
C SER A 79 18.84 -14.43 -5.87
N THR A 80 18.55 -14.55 -7.17
CA THR A 80 18.88 -15.73 -7.98
C THR A 80 20.38 -15.89 -8.12
N PHE A 81 21.13 -14.79 -8.26
CA PHE A 81 22.59 -14.83 -8.25
C PHE A 81 23.16 -15.38 -6.92
N ILE A 82 22.61 -14.97 -5.78
CA ILE A 82 23.11 -15.38 -4.46
C ILE A 82 22.62 -16.78 -4.06
N PHE A 83 21.35 -17.10 -4.34
CA PHE A 83 20.65 -18.26 -3.78
C PHE A 83 20.18 -19.29 -4.82
N ASN A 84 20.39 -19.04 -6.11
CA ASN A 84 20.05 -19.85 -7.30
C ASN A 84 19.11 -21.04 -7.05
N GLY A 85 19.65 -22.19 -6.61
CA GLY A 85 18.87 -23.42 -6.41
C GLY A 85 17.75 -23.33 -5.38
N LEU A 86 17.87 -22.47 -4.36
CA LEU A 86 16.86 -22.28 -3.30
C LEU A 86 15.74 -21.32 -3.72
N MET A 87 15.91 -20.64 -4.86
CA MET A 87 14.87 -19.80 -5.49
C MET A 87 13.97 -20.60 -6.43
N ASP A 88 14.36 -21.83 -6.78
CA ASP A 88 13.59 -22.70 -7.65
C ASP A 88 12.38 -23.31 -6.94
N THR A 89 11.21 -22.76 -7.25
CA THR A 89 9.92 -23.23 -6.73
C THR A 89 9.55 -24.63 -7.21
N SER A 90 10.13 -25.11 -8.31
CA SER A 90 9.84 -26.45 -8.83
C SER A 90 10.58 -27.55 -8.06
N SER A 91 11.78 -27.24 -7.54
CA SER A 91 12.60 -28.18 -6.77
C SER A 91 12.32 -28.14 -5.26
N TYR A 92 12.12 -26.95 -4.70
CA TYR A 92 12.02 -26.75 -3.24
C TYR A 92 10.73 -26.08 -2.76
N GLY A 93 9.82 -25.75 -3.67
CA GLY A 93 8.60 -25.01 -3.35
C GLY A 93 8.88 -23.53 -3.04
N PHE A 94 7.83 -22.81 -2.62
CA PHE A 94 7.95 -21.39 -2.26
C PHE A 94 8.61 -21.22 -0.90
N ILE A 95 9.93 -21.02 -0.87
CA ILE A 95 10.64 -20.71 0.38
C ILE A 95 10.54 -19.20 0.66
N PHE A 96 9.66 -18.84 1.61
CA PHE A 96 9.43 -17.45 2.03
C PHE A 96 10.73 -16.67 2.28
N ALA A 97 11.68 -17.29 3.00
CA ALA A 97 12.92 -16.64 3.40
C ALA A 97 13.75 -16.14 2.20
N PHE A 98 13.80 -16.88 1.10
CA PHE A 98 14.59 -16.50 -0.07
C PHE A 98 13.79 -15.67 -1.08
N GLN A 99 12.46 -15.79 -1.09
CA GLN A 99 11.63 -15.08 -2.07
C GLN A 99 11.15 -13.71 -1.59
N ILE A 100 11.02 -13.51 -0.28
CA ILE A 100 10.43 -12.27 0.27
C ILE A 100 11.47 -11.44 1.02
N LEU A 101 12.34 -12.03 1.83
CA LEU A 101 13.29 -11.26 2.64
C LEU A 101 14.33 -10.46 1.83
N PRO A 102 14.90 -10.96 0.72
CA PRO A 102 15.84 -10.18 -0.07
C PRO A 102 15.26 -8.88 -0.62
N THR A 103 13.96 -8.86 -0.93
CA THR A 103 13.22 -7.65 -1.32
C THR A 103 13.29 -6.59 -0.23
N ILE A 104 13.10 -6.96 1.03
CA ILE A 104 13.17 -6.02 2.16
C ILE A 104 14.57 -5.41 2.27
N ILE A 105 15.61 -6.24 2.16
CA ILE A 105 17.01 -5.81 2.25
C ILE A 105 17.35 -4.86 1.11
N PHE A 106 16.98 -5.21 -0.12
CA PHE A 106 17.21 -4.37 -1.30
C PHE A 106 16.50 -3.03 -1.19
N PHE A 107 15.21 -3.01 -0.84
CA PHE A 107 14.45 -1.77 -0.68
C PHE A 107 14.97 -0.92 0.48
N SER A 108 15.44 -1.54 1.57
CA SER A 108 16.09 -0.81 2.67
C SER A 108 17.37 -0.11 2.21
N ALA A 109 18.23 -0.81 1.47
CA ALA A 109 19.46 -0.24 0.91
C ALA A 109 19.17 0.86 -0.12
N LEU A 110 18.20 0.62 -1.03
CA LEU A 110 17.78 1.61 -2.03
C LEU A 110 17.22 2.87 -1.35
N THR A 111 16.36 2.71 -0.34
CA THR A 111 15.81 3.83 0.43
C THR A 111 16.91 4.61 1.12
N SER A 112 17.88 3.93 1.74
CA SER A 112 19.06 4.56 2.35
C SER A 112 19.88 5.35 1.33
N LEU A 113 20.01 4.85 0.10
CA LEU A 113 20.70 5.55 -0.98
C LEU A 113 19.93 6.81 -1.43
N LEU A 114 18.61 6.71 -1.55
CA LEU A 114 17.75 7.85 -1.89
C LEU A 114 17.79 8.95 -0.82
N PHE A 115 17.85 8.58 0.47
CA PHE A 115 18.10 9.52 1.58
C PHE A 115 19.48 10.16 1.48
N TYR A 116 20.52 9.38 1.20
CA TYR A 116 21.87 9.92 1.01
C TYR A 116 21.94 10.96 -0.12
N PHE A 117 21.18 10.74 -1.20
CA PHE A 117 21.07 11.69 -2.32
C PHE A 117 20.06 12.82 -2.09
N GLY A 118 19.31 12.82 -0.98
CA GLY A 118 18.30 13.84 -0.66
C GLY A 118 17.06 13.79 -1.56
N ILE A 119 16.76 12.65 -2.18
CA ILE A 119 15.52 12.43 -2.94
C ILE A 119 14.34 12.14 -1.99
N LEU A 120 14.62 11.44 -0.89
CA LEU A 120 13.76 11.23 0.26
C LEU A 120 14.34 12.01 1.46
#